data_AF-A0A7C5HT67-F1
#
_entry.id   AF-A0A7C5HT67-F1
#
_cell.length_a   1.000
_cell.length_b   1.000
_cell.length_c   1.000
_cell.angle_alpha   90.00
_cell.angle_beta   90.00
_cell.angle_gamma   90.00
#
_symmetry.space_group_name_H-M   'P 1'
#
loop_
_entity.id
_entity.type
_entity.pdbx_description
1 polymer ?
#
loop_
_entity_poly.entity_id
_entity_poly.type
_entity_poly.pdbx_seq_one_letter_code
_entity_poly.pdbx_strand_id
1 'polypeptide(L)'
;LIPIGNGKFKYKTDKNGNKILTAYGLMQVTKLAAKEMGYDFKEVIKDPLTNLRAGVAYFGKYYNFFEGDVDKALGAYNAGPGRAKANKHLKFAETRQYIKKVKAQKEFYESQKP
;
A
#
# COMPACT_ATOMS: atom_id res chain seq x y z
N LEU A 1 -6.41 -11.83 -0.91
CA LEU A 1 -5.66 -10.57 -0.66
C LEU A 1 -6.68 -9.43 -0.55
N ILE A 2 -6.54 -8.52 0.40
CA ILE A 2 -7.58 -7.51 0.68
C ILE A 2 -7.28 -6.24 -0.14
N PRO A 3 -8.18 -5.81 -1.04
CA PRO A 3 -8.04 -4.53 -1.73
C PRO A 3 -8.04 -3.40 -0.70
N ILE A 4 -7.07 -2.50 -0.81
CA ILE A 4 -6.86 -1.39 0.12
C ILE A 4 -7.33 -0.04 -0.46
N GLY A 5 -7.53 0.01 -1.78
CA GLY A 5 -8.14 1.13 -2.48
C GLY A 5 -9.39 0.72 -3.26
N ASN A 6 -10.18 1.72 -3.63
CA ASN A 6 -11.43 1.54 -4.38
C ASN A 6 -11.19 1.60 -5.90
N GLY A 7 -9.99 1.24 -6.38
CA GLY A 7 -9.58 1.42 -7.78
C GLY A 7 -9.35 2.89 -8.22
N LYS A 8 -9.44 3.84 -7.29
CA LYS A 8 -9.30 5.28 -7.56
C LYS A 8 -7.86 5.75 -7.47
N PHE A 9 -7.58 6.83 -8.18
CA PHE A 9 -6.31 7.56 -8.14
C PHE A 9 -6.22 8.40 -6.86
N LYS A 10 -5.06 8.36 -6.19
CA LYS A 10 -4.64 9.48 -5.34
C LYS A 10 -3.67 10.34 -6.15
N TYR A 11 -3.84 11.66 -6.07
CA TYR A 11 -2.98 12.62 -6.74
C TYR A 11 -2.64 13.80 -5.84
N LYS A 12 -1.52 14.46 -6.14
CA LYS A 12 -1.15 15.79 -5.67
C LYS A 12 -1.10 16.74 -6.84
N THR A 13 -1.25 18.02 -6.60
CA THR A 13 -1.12 19.05 -7.64
C THR A 13 0.28 19.62 -7.61
N ASP A 14 0.93 19.76 -8.76
CA ASP A 14 2.22 20.45 -8.86
C ASP A 14 2.05 21.98 -8.84
N LYS A 15 3.16 22.71 -8.84
CA LYS A 15 3.18 24.19 -8.82
C LYS A 15 2.49 24.85 -10.03
N ASN A 16 2.26 24.10 -11.10
CA ASN A 16 1.63 24.56 -12.33
C ASN A 16 0.16 24.13 -12.43
N GLY A 17 -0.38 23.46 -11.40
CA GLY A 17 -1.76 22.97 -11.41
C GLY A 17 -1.95 21.55 -11.97
N ASN A 18 -0.89 20.85 -12.38
CA ASN A 18 -1.02 19.52 -12.96
C ASN A 18 -1.18 18.44 -11.88
N LYS A 19 -2.05 17.47 -12.13
CA LYS A 19 -2.24 16.31 -11.24
C LYS A 19 -1.10 15.30 -11.41
N ILE A 20 -0.35 15.05 -10.34
CA ILE A 20 0.66 14.00 -10.22
C ILE A 20 0.07 12.83 -9.42
N LEU A 21 -0.03 11.67 -10.05
CA LEU A 21 -0.47 10.44 -9.39
C LEU A 21 0.51 10.04 -8.28
N THR A 22 -0.02 9.82 -7.07
CA THR A 22 0.75 9.38 -5.90
C THR A 22 0.50 7.92 -5.56
N ALA A 23 -0.67 7.37 -5.88
CA ALA A 23 -1.01 5.95 -5.71
C ALA A 23 -2.15 5.53 -6.65
N TYR A 24 -2.17 4.26 -7.04
CA TYR A 24 -3.19 3.74 -7.97
C TYR A 24 -3.67 2.31 -7.66
N GLY A 25 -4.92 2.04 -8.05
CA GLY A 25 -5.44 0.69 -8.22
C GLY A 25 -5.87 0.03 -6.92
N LEU A 26 -6.15 -1.27 -7.02
CA LEU A 26 -6.66 -2.12 -5.94
C LEU A 26 -5.75 -2.08 -4.70
N MET A 27 -4.43 -2.05 -4.94
CA MET A 27 -3.42 -2.06 -3.88
C MET A 27 -2.90 -0.67 -3.51
N GLN A 28 -3.37 0.40 -4.17
CA GLN A 28 -2.85 1.76 -3.98
C GLN A 28 -1.32 1.82 -4.12
N VAL A 29 -0.78 1.14 -5.13
CA VAL A 29 0.67 1.08 -5.39
C VAL A 29 1.17 2.47 -5.78
N THR A 30 2.25 2.90 -5.14
CA THR A 30 2.94 4.16 -5.46
C THR A 30 4.00 3.93 -6.54
N LYS A 31 4.45 5.01 -7.21
CA LYS A 31 5.56 4.92 -8.18
C LYS A 31 6.84 4.38 -7.54
N LEU A 32 7.10 4.73 -6.28
CA LEU A 32 8.24 4.21 -5.53
C LEU A 32 8.11 2.70 -5.30
N ALA A 33 6.95 2.25 -4.82
CA ALA A 33 6.70 0.84 -4.56
C ALA A 33 6.82 -0.02 -5.83
N ALA A 34 6.26 0.44 -6.94
CA ALA A 34 6.40 -0.21 -8.24
C ALA A 34 7.88 -0.33 -8.65
N LYS A 35 8.62 0.80 -8.60
CA LYS A 35 10.03 0.85 -8.95
C LYS A 35 10.89 -0.06 -8.06
N GLU A 36 10.66 -0.06 -6.75
CA GLU A 36 11.39 -0.93 -5.82
C GLU A 36 11.18 -2.41 -6.12
N MET A 37 10.02 -2.79 -6.64
CA MET A 37 9.66 -4.16 -6.99
C MET A 37 9.97 -4.52 -8.45
N GLY A 38 10.59 -3.61 -9.21
CA GLY A 38 10.96 -3.85 -10.60
C GLY A 38 9.81 -3.75 -11.61
N TYR A 39 8.69 -3.14 -11.25
CA TYR A 39 7.55 -2.93 -12.15
C TYR A 39 7.57 -1.53 -12.77
N ASP A 40 7.21 -1.41 -14.06
CA ASP A 40 6.89 -0.11 -14.65
C ASP A 40 5.57 0.40 -14.06
N PHE A 41 5.61 1.62 -13.52
CA PHE A 41 4.42 2.27 -12.99
C PHE A 41 3.33 2.46 -14.05
N LYS A 42 3.68 2.62 -15.34
CA LYS A 42 2.71 2.71 -16.44
C LYS A 42 1.94 1.40 -16.65
N GLU A 43 2.53 0.25 -16.36
CA GLU A 43 1.86 -1.05 -16.44
C GLU A 43 1.00 -1.29 -15.20
N VAL A 44 1.52 -0.95 -14.02
CA VAL A 44 0.79 -0.98 -12.74
C VAL A 44 -0.50 -0.16 -12.79
N ILE A 45 -0.55 0.91 -13.59
CA ILE A 45 -1.77 1.71 -13.78
C ILE A 45 -2.74 1.18 -14.84
N LYS A 46 -2.28 0.34 -15.77
CA LYS A 46 -3.10 -0.17 -16.88
C LYS A 46 -3.69 -1.55 -16.59
N ASP A 47 -2.94 -2.39 -15.88
CA ASP A 47 -3.32 -3.76 -15.59
C ASP A 47 -3.55 -3.96 -14.06
N PRO A 48 -4.80 -4.24 -13.64
CA PRO A 48 -5.12 -4.56 -12.26
C PRO A 48 -4.33 -5.75 -11.69
N LEU A 49 -3.96 -6.74 -12.52
CA LEU A 49 -3.20 -7.90 -12.05
C LEU A 49 -1.74 -7.51 -11.76
N THR A 50 -1.13 -6.69 -12.61
CA THR A 50 0.17 -6.08 -12.35
C THR A 50 0.15 -5.18 -11.11
N ASN A 51 -0.91 -4.39 -10.91
CA ASN A 51 -1.10 -3.62 -9.67
C ASN A 51 -1.12 -4.50 -8.43
N LEU A 52 -1.87 -5.61 -8.50
CA LEU A 52 -1.95 -6.57 -7.41
C LEU A 52 -0.58 -7.18 -7.11
N ARG A 53 0.11 -7.69 -8.13
CA ARG A 53 1.45 -8.30 -7.98
C ARG A 53 2.47 -7.34 -7.39
N ALA A 54 2.53 -6.11 -7.90
CA ALA A 54 3.44 -5.08 -7.38
C ALA A 54 3.13 -4.74 -5.90
N GLY A 55 1.85 -4.59 -5.55
CA GLY A 55 1.43 -4.34 -4.18
C GLY A 55 1.74 -5.50 -3.23
N VAL A 56 1.49 -6.74 -3.66
CA VAL A 56 1.82 -7.94 -2.89
C VAL A 56 3.31 -8.08 -2.67
N ALA A 57 4.12 -7.91 -3.71
CA ALA A 57 5.57 -7.99 -3.61
C ALA A 57 6.10 -6.94 -2.62
N TYR A 58 5.60 -5.71 -2.70
CA TYR A 58 6.01 -4.63 -1.81
C TYR A 58 5.60 -4.89 -0.35
N PHE A 59 4.37 -5.36 -0.11
CA PHE A 59 3.95 -5.78 1.24
C PHE A 59 4.78 -6.95 1.75
N GLY A 60 4.96 -8.00 0.94
CA GLY A 60 5.71 -9.21 1.30
C GLY A 60 7.17 -8.93 1.66
N LYS A 61 7.84 -8.02 0.93
CA LYS A 61 9.18 -7.53 1.29
C LYS A 61 9.23 -7.02 2.73
N TYR A 62 8.28 -6.16 3.12
CA TYR A 62 8.29 -5.58 4.47
C TYR A 62 7.73 -6.52 5.52
N TYR A 63 6.79 -7.39 5.17
CA TYR A 63 6.36 -8.47 6.04
C TYR A 63 7.53 -9.37 6.45
N ASN A 64 8.36 -9.78 5.48
CA ASN A 64 9.57 -10.56 5.76
C ASN A 64 10.62 -9.74 6.52
N PHE A 65 10.83 -8.48 6.14
CA PHE A 65 11.79 -7.59 6.80
C PHE A 65 11.45 -7.37 8.30
N PHE A 66 10.17 -7.31 8.65
CA PHE A 66 9.71 -7.16 10.03
C PHE A 66 9.34 -8.50 10.69
N GLU A 67 9.87 -9.61 10.18
CA GLU A 67 9.73 -10.94 10.80
C GLU A 67 8.27 -11.34 11.08
N GLY A 68 7.38 -10.96 10.17
CA GLY A 68 5.95 -11.27 10.27
C GLY A 68 5.12 -10.29 11.10
N ASP A 69 5.71 -9.20 11.62
CA ASP A 69 4.98 -8.12 12.30
C ASP A 69 4.10 -7.35 11.28
N VAL A 70 2.83 -7.76 11.22
CA VAL A 70 1.84 -7.24 10.28
C VAL A 70 1.63 -5.73 10.44
N ASP A 71 1.62 -5.22 11.67
CA ASP A 71 1.35 -3.80 11.93
C ASP A 71 2.51 -2.93 11.43
N LYS A 72 3.76 -3.37 11.63
CA LYS A 72 4.93 -2.70 11.03
C LYS A 72 4.96 -2.83 9.51
N ALA A 73 4.61 -3.99 8.96
CA ALA A 73 4.55 -4.19 7.51
C ALA A 73 3.52 -3.26 6.85
N LEU A 74 2.31 -3.17 7.41
CA LEU A 74 1.28 -2.23 6.98
C LEU A 74 1.71 -0.76 7.20
N GLY A 75 2.40 -0.48 8.31
CA GLY A 75 3.01 0.81 8.58
C GLY A 75 4.05 1.20 7.53
N ALA A 76 4.88 0.27 7.09
CA ALA A 76 5.88 0.49 6.04
C ALA A 76 5.21 0.68 4.67
N TYR A 77 4.16 -0.09 4.41
CA TYR A 77 3.37 0.01 3.19
C TYR A 77 2.73 1.41 3.06
N ASN A 78 2.13 1.93 4.13
CA ASN A 78 1.38 3.18 4.12
C ASN A 78 2.24 4.42 4.43
N ALA A 79 3.01 4.39 5.52
CA ALA A 79 3.79 5.54 5.99
C ALA A 79 5.24 5.54 5.43
N GLY A 80 5.64 4.46 4.76
CA GLY A 80 6.99 4.28 4.25
C GLY A 80 7.90 3.54 5.24
N PRO A 81 8.88 2.78 4.72
CA PRO A 81 9.68 1.84 5.51
C PRO A 81 10.55 2.52 6.56
N GLY A 82 11.12 3.70 6.26
CA GLY A 82 11.94 4.45 7.23
C GLY A 82 11.15 4.81 8.50
N ARG A 83 9.87 5.15 8.37
CA ARG A 83 9.01 5.46 9.52
C ARG A 83 8.64 4.21 10.31
N ALA A 84 8.41 3.08 9.62
CA ALA A 84 8.16 1.81 10.27
C ALA A 84 9.38 1.31 11.05
N LYS A 85 10.58 1.34 10.42
CA LYS A 85 11.86 1.00 11.06
C LYS A 85 12.15 1.83 12.30
N ALA A 86 11.84 3.12 12.27
CA ALA A 86 11.99 4.01 13.41
C ALA A 86 10.86 3.90 14.46
N ASN A 87 9.92 2.96 14.31
CA ASN A 87 8.71 2.85 15.14
C ASN A 87 7.88 4.14 15.22
N LYS A 88 7.94 4.98 14.17
CA LYS A 88 7.21 6.25 14.06
C LYS A 88 5.93 6.16 13.23
N HIS A 89 5.66 5.01 12.60
CA HIS A 89 4.48 4.82 11.73
C HIS A 89 3.15 5.06 12.48
N LEU A 90 3.06 4.69 13.76
CA LEU A 90 1.86 4.93 14.57
C LEU A 90 1.69 6.39 15.03
N LYS A 91 2.63 7.30 14.75
CA LYS A 91 2.43 8.73 15.06
C LYS A 91 1.38 9.38 14.15
N PHE A 92 1.14 8.81 12.96
CA PHE A 92 0.23 9.37 11.97
C PHE A 92 -1.17 8.77 12.12
N ALA A 93 -2.17 9.64 12.29
CA ALA A 93 -3.57 9.21 12.41
C ALA A 93 -4.05 8.44 11.17
N GLU A 94 -3.66 8.89 9.97
CA GLU A 94 -3.94 8.19 8.72
C GLU A 94 -3.43 6.74 8.73
N THR A 95 -2.19 6.52 9.19
CA THR A 95 -1.60 5.18 9.24
C THR A 95 -2.29 4.28 10.25
N ARG A 96 -2.65 4.80 11.44
CA ARG A 96 -3.43 4.03 12.43
C ARG A 96 -4.80 3.62 11.87
N GLN A 97 -5.50 4.55 11.23
CA GLN A 97 -6.80 4.28 10.59
C GLN A 97 -6.66 3.27 9.45
N TYR A 98 -5.61 3.39 8.64
CA TYR A 98 -5.30 2.46 7.57
C TYR A 98 -5.09 1.04 8.12
N ILE A 99 -4.22 0.85 9.11
CA ILE A 99 -3.98 -0.47 9.73
C ILE A 99 -5.28 -1.06 10.26
N LYS A 100 -6.06 -0.27 11.01
CA LYS A 100 -7.37 -0.70 11.55
C LYS A 100 -8.31 -1.16 10.43
N LYS A 101 -8.42 -0.40 9.35
CA LYS A 101 -9.29 -0.72 8.20
C LYS A 101 -8.86 -2.03 7.54
N VAL A 102 -7.56 -2.24 7.30
CA VAL A 102 -7.06 -3.45 6.66
C VAL A 102 -7.33 -4.68 7.52
N LYS A 103 -7.10 -4.61 8.83
CA LYS A 103 -7.36 -5.72 9.75
C LYS A 103 -8.85 -6.07 9.84
N ALA A 104 -9.72 -5.06 9.97
CA ALA A 104 -11.16 -5.27 9.95
C ALA A 104 -11.63 -5.93 8.65
N GLN A 105 -11.05 -5.54 7.51
CA GLN A 105 -11.42 -6.14 6.24
C GLN A 105 -10.80 -7.53 6.02
N LYS A 106 -9.70 -7.86 6.69
CA LYS A 106 -9.16 -9.24 6.79
C LYS A 106 -10.12 -10.13 7.55
N GLU A 107 -10.55 -9.70 8.74
CA GLU A 107 -11.50 -10.43 9.58
C GLU A 107 -12.82 -10.67 8.84
N PHE A 108 -13.34 -9.63 8.17
CA PHE A 108 -14.52 -9.78 7.32
C PHE A 108 -14.30 -10.81 6.20
N TYR A 109 -13.18 -10.74 5.48
CA TYR A 109 -12.91 -11.71 4.41
C TYR A 109 -12.75 -13.14 4.95
N GLU A 110 -12.16 -13.32 6.12
CA GLU A 110 -11.99 -14.61 6.77
C GLU A 110 -13.31 -15.20 7.27
N SER A 111 -14.26 -14.37 7.71
CA SER A 111 -15.59 -14.85 8.12
C SER A 111 -16.48 -15.29 6.95
N GLN A 112 -16.15 -14.88 5.73
CA GLN A 112 -16.86 -15.28 4.50
C GLN A 112 -16.21 -16.47 3.80
N LYS A 113 -15.10 -17.01 4.32
CA LYS A 113 -14.50 -18.22 3.74
C LYS A 113 -15.44 -19.41 4.00
N PRO A 114 -15.74 -20.21 2.97
CA PRO A 114 -16.55 -21.42 3.11
C PRO A 114 -15.86 -22.47 3.99
#